data_AF-A0A3D2XZG2-F1
#
_entry.id   AF-A0A3D2XZG2-F1
#
_cell.length_a   1.000
_cell.length_b   1.000
_cell.length_c   1.000
_cell.angle_alpha   90.00
_cell.angle_beta   90.00
_cell.angle_gamma   90.00
#
_symmetry.space_group_name_H-M   'P 1'
#
loop_
_entity.id
_entity.type
_entity.pdbx_description
1 polymer ?
#
loop_
_entity_poly.entity_id
_entity_poly.type
_entity_poly.pdbx_seq_one_letter_code
_entity_poly.pdbx_strand_id
1 'polypeptide(L)'
;GRSLENMHGIAKKTGYWPDDLDVLEKAHIGYLPPDEVLVIATGSQGEPRAALNRMAIDASPYFELEAGDTVIFSSIVIPGNEKAVERLLEKLRKKGVEVVLSEDSDVPIHASGHPCVEELKLMYQWTKPQIAIPVHGEPEHLEAHAAVAREMGVKRTYVGRNGDLYLLAPQPGIRRARVKAGRLAIDQS
;
A
#
# COMPACT_ATOMS: atom_id res chain seq x y z
N GLY A 1 -0.55 -9.95 -13.58
CA GLY A 1 0.17 -10.80 -12.61
C GLY A 1 -0.86 -11.46 -11.72
N ARG A 2 -0.65 -12.70 -11.26
CA ARG A 2 -1.71 -13.54 -10.66
C ARG A 2 -2.55 -12.85 -9.57
N SER A 3 -1.93 -12.04 -8.70
CA SER A 3 -2.66 -11.26 -7.68
C SER A 3 -3.66 -10.26 -8.29
N LEU A 4 -3.24 -9.48 -9.28
CA LEU A 4 -4.11 -8.53 -9.99
C LEU A 4 -5.24 -9.25 -10.75
N GLU A 5 -4.95 -10.37 -11.41
CA GLU A 5 -5.97 -11.17 -12.10
C GLU A 5 -7.04 -11.68 -11.14
N ASN A 6 -6.63 -12.14 -9.95
CA ASN A 6 -7.55 -12.55 -8.90
C ASN A 6 -8.40 -11.37 -8.40
N MET A 7 -7.78 -10.21 -8.13
CA MET A 7 -8.50 -9.02 -7.67
C MET A 7 -9.51 -8.51 -8.72
N HIS A 8 -9.11 -8.45 -9.99
CA HIS A 8 -9.99 -8.11 -11.11
C HIS A 8 -11.17 -9.10 -11.23
N GLY A 9 -10.89 -10.40 -11.16
CA GLY A 9 -11.94 -11.43 -11.21
C GLY A 9 -12.93 -11.35 -10.04
N ILE A 10 -12.45 -10.99 -8.84
CA ILE A 10 -13.33 -10.72 -7.70
C ILE A 10 -14.17 -9.46 -7.96
N ALA A 11 -13.54 -8.36 -8.36
CA ALA A 11 -14.21 -7.08 -8.62
C ALA A 11 -15.34 -7.20 -9.65
N LYS A 12 -15.12 -7.97 -10.73
CA LYS A 12 -16.18 -8.30 -11.70
C LYS A 12 -17.35 -9.07 -11.07
N LYS A 13 -17.06 -10.11 -10.27
CA LYS A 13 -18.10 -10.92 -9.61
C LYS A 13 -18.90 -10.16 -8.56
N THR A 14 -18.32 -9.13 -7.96
CA THR A 14 -18.95 -8.33 -6.90
C THR A 14 -19.50 -6.99 -7.41
N GLY A 15 -19.42 -6.71 -8.72
CA GLY A 15 -19.96 -5.49 -9.33
C GLY A 15 -19.16 -4.21 -9.02
N TYR A 16 -17.90 -4.34 -8.59
CA TYR A 16 -17.01 -3.18 -8.41
C TYR A 16 -16.22 -2.84 -9.67
N TRP A 17 -16.17 -3.73 -10.66
CA TRP A 17 -15.54 -3.46 -11.95
C TRP A 17 -16.58 -2.91 -12.94
N PRO A 18 -16.25 -1.88 -13.73
CA PRO A 18 -17.17 -1.36 -14.75
C PRO A 18 -17.49 -2.43 -15.81
N ASP A 19 -18.77 -2.57 -16.17
CA ASP A 19 -19.21 -3.55 -17.15
C ASP A 19 -18.71 -3.24 -18.57
N ASP A 20 -18.44 -1.95 -18.85
CA ASP A 20 -17.99 -1.43 -20.14
C ASP A 20 -16.46 -1.36 -20.28
N LEU A 21 -15.71 -1.79 -19.26
CA LEU A 21 -14.26 -1.81 -19.28
C LEU A 21 -13.72 -3.23 -19.48
N ASP A 22 -13.43 -3.58 -20.73
CA ASP A 22 -12.80 -4.85 -21.06
C ASP A 22 -11.29 -4.82 -20.81
N VAL A 23 -10.79 -5.92 -20.23
CA VAL A 23 -9.36 -6.15 -20.01
C VAL A 23 -8.90 -7.16 -21.03
N LEU A 24 -8.01 -6.75 -21.92
CA LEU A 24 -7.46 -7.61 -22.97
C LEU A 24 -6.56 -8.70 -22.39
N GLU A 25 -6.52 -9.83 -23.09
CA GLU A 25 -5.56 -10.89 -22.77
C GLU A 25 -4.13 -10.41 -23.04
N LYS A 26 -3.22 -10.69 -22.10
CA LYS A 26 -1.82 -10.23 -22.19
C LYS A 26 -1.10 -10.71 -23.43
N ALA A 27 -1.50 -11.86 -23.98
CA ALA A 27 -0.93 -12.42 -25.19
C ALA A 27 -1.16 -11.52 -26.41
N HIS A 28 -2.15 -10.63 -26.37
CA HIS A 28 -2.46 -9.73 -27.48
C HIS A 28 -1.66 -8.42 -27.45
N ILE A 29 -0.98 -8.09 -26.34
CA ILE A 29 -0.31 -6.80 -26.13
C ILE A 29 0.72 -6.51 -27.24
N GLY A 30 1.53 -7.50 -27.62
CA GLY A 30 2.58 -7.32 -28.64
C GLY A 30 2.08 -7.09 -30.07
N TYR A 31 0.76 -7.11 -30.30
CA TYR A 31 0.14 -6.88 -31.61
C TYR A 31 -0.56 -5.53 -31.73
N LEU A 32 -0.62 -4.75 -30.64
CA LEU A 32 -1.32 -3.47 -30.59
C LEU A 32 -0.34 -2.30 -30.79
N PRO A 33 -0.79 -1.17 -31.34
CA PRO A 33 0.00 0.06 -31.38
C PRO A 33 0.41 0.50 -29.96
N PRO A 34 1.65 0.96 -29.72
CA PRO A 34 2.12 1.34 -28.39
C PRO A 34 1.24 2.38 -27.69
N ASP A 35 0.67 3.32 -28.44
CA ASP A 35 -0.19 4.40 -27.95
C ASP A 35 -1.62 3.96 -27.60
N GLU A 36 -2.00 2.73 -27.92
CA GLU A 36 -3.29 2.12 -27.57
C GLU A 36 -3.19 1.13 -26.40
N VAL A 37 -2.01 1.01 -25.76
CA VAL A 37 -1.74 0.01 -24.73
C VAL A 37 -1.55 0.65 -23.35
N LEU A 38 -2.37 0.24 -22.38
CA LEU A 38 -2.16 0.49 -20.96
C LEU A 38 -1.99 -0.84 -20.21
N VAL A 39 -0.83 -1.02 -19.57
CA VAL A 39 -0.56 -2.22 -18.76
C VAL A 39 -0.61 -1.91 -17.27
N ILE A 40 -1.48 -2.62 -16.55
CA ILE A 40 -1.50 -2.62 -15.09
C ILE A 40 -0.69 -3.81 -14.57
N ALA A 41 0.38 -3.52 -13.84
CA ALA A 41 1.31 -4.51 -13.34
C ALA A 41 1.52 -4.40 -11.82
N THR A 42 1.86 -5.53 -11.19
CA THR A 42 2.37 -5.54 -9.80
C THR A 42 3.88 -5.37 -9.80
N GLY A 43 4.43 -5.04 -8.64
CA GLY A 43 5.89 -5.01 -8.43
C GLY A 43 6.47 -3.64 -8.13
N SER A 44 5.63 -2.70 -7.68
CA SER A 44 6.08 -1.32 -7.45
C SER A 44 7.02 -1.19 -6.25
N GLN A 45 7.16 -2.24 -5.43
CA GLN A 45 8.11 -2.30 -4.31
C GLN A 45 9.43 -3.01 -4.69
N GLY A 46 9.67 -3.28 -5.97
CA GLY A 46 10.89 -3.94 -6.43
C GLY A 46 10.93 -5.44 -6.13
N GLU A 47 9.78 -6.10 -5.95
CA GLU A 47 9.72 -7.53 -5.64
C GLU A 47 10.30 -8.37 -6.80
N PRO A 48 11.30 -9.23 -6.55
CA PRO A 48 12.04 -9.89 -7.63
C PRO A 48 11.18 -10.70 -8.60
N ARG A 49 10.11 -11.33 -8.11
CA ARG A 49 9.21 -12.21 -8.88
C ARG A 49 8.01 -11.46 -9.49
N ALA A 50 7.85 -10.16 -9.21
CA ALA A 50 6.71 -9.41 -9.70
C ALA A 50 6.85 -9.06 -11.20
N ALA A 51 5.71 -8.75 -11.83
CA ALA A 51 5.63 -8.50 -13.26
C ALA A 51 6.54 -7.34 -13.69
N LEU A 52 6.55 -6.22 -12.96
CA LEU A 52 7.36 -5.06 -13.31
C LEU A 52 8.86 -5.35 -13.30
N ASN A 53 9.37 -6.05 -12.29
CA ASN A 53 10.78 -6.43 -12.26
C ASN A 53 11.15 -7.45 -13.35
N ARG A 54 10.22 -8.32 -13.78
CA ARG A 54 10.44 -9.21 -14.94
C ARG A 54 10.51 -8.43 -16.25
N MET A 55 9.66 -7.41 -16.43
CA MET A 55 9.68 -6.53 -17.60
C MET A 55 10.96 -5.68 -17.64
N ALA A 56 11.45 -5.22 -16.48
CA ALA A 56 12.70 -4.46 -16.38
C ALA A 56 13.98 -5.27 -16.70
N ILE A 57 13.89 -6.60 -16.80
CA ILE A 57 15.02 -7.49 -17.11
C ILE A 57 14.77 -8.40 -18.31
N ASP A 58 13.74 -8.11 -19.12
CA ASP A 58 13.41 -8.87 -20.34
C ASP A 58 13.11 -10.36 -20.07
N ALA A 59 12.51 -10.62 -18.91
CA ALA A 59 12.05 -11.93 -18.49
C ALA A 59 10.52 -12.07 -18.50
N SER A 60 9.82 -11.09 -19.09
CA SER A 60 8.37 -11.16 -19.34
C SER A 60 8.11 -12.01 -20.58
N PRO A 61 7.20 -13.00 -20.54
CA PRO A 61 6.93 -13.86 -21.69
C PRO A 61 5.96 -13.24 -22.71
N TYR A 62 5.46 -12.01 -22.47
CA TYR A 62 4.39 -11.41 -23.26
C TYR A 62 4.86 -10.25 -24.13
N PHE A 63 5.71 -9.38 -23.59
CA PHE A 63 6.27 -8.21 -24.26
C PHE A 63 7.48 -7.70 -23.46
N GLU A 64 8.33 -6.92 -24.11
CA GLU A 64 9.47 -6.24 -23.52
C GLU A 64 9.17 -4.73 -23.41
N LEU A 65 9.77 -4.06 -22.44
CA LEU A 65 9.74 -2.60 -22.39
C LEU A 65 10.79 -2.04 -23.35
N GLU A 66 10.41 -0.99 -24.08
CA GLU A 66 11.26 -0.32 -25.06
C GLU A 66 11.59 1.11 -24.62
N ALA A 67 12.60 1.70 -25.27
CA ALA A 67 12.92 3.10 -25.03
C ALA A 67 11.76 3.99 -25.50
N GLY A 68 11.31 4.90 -24.64
CA GLY A 68 10.13 5.74 -24.88
C GLY A 68 8.85 5.25 -24.18
N ASP A 69 8.83 4.02 -23.66
CA ASP A 69 7.75 3.58 -22.76
C ASP A 69 7.75 4.41 -21.48
N THR A 70 6.56 4.60 -20.90
CA THR A 70 6.39 5.29 -19.62
C THR A 70 5.90 4.32 -18.55
N VAL A 71 6.60 4.27 -17.41
CA VAL A 71 6.21 3.51 -16.23
C VAL A 71 5.83 4.46 -15.11
N ILE A 72 4.57 4.39 -14.68
CA ILE A 72 4.02 5.21 -13.61
C ILE A 72 3.96 4.40 -12.31
N PHE A 73 4.67 4.87 -11.28
CA PHE A 73 4.61 4.29 -9.94
C PHE A 73 3.50 4.96 -9.13
N SER A 74 2.28 4.44 -9.29
CA SER A 74 1.08 4.83 -8.54
C SER A 74 1.08 4.32 -7.08
N SER A 75 2.22 4.37 -6.40
CA SER A 75 2.43 3.91 -5.01
C SER A 75 3.59 4.62 -4.32
N ILE A 76 3.61 4.58 -2.99
CA ILE A 76 4.78 4.98 -2.19
C ILE A 76 5.69 3.78 -1.89
N VAL A 77 6.98 4.06 -1.67
CA VAL A 77 7.94 3.05 -1.20
C VAL A 77 7.62 2.70 0.25
N ILE A 78 7.42 1.42 0.52
CA ILE A 78 7.22 0.91 1.87
C ILE A 78 8.59 0.85 2.58
N PRO A 79 8.69 1.31 3.84
CA PRO A 79 9.92 1.23 4.61
C PRO A 79 10.57 -0.16 4.57
N GLY A 80 11.85 -0.21 4.21
CA GLY A 80 12.63 -1.43 4.05
C GLY A 80 12.77 -1.93 2.60
N ASN A 81 12.00 -1.38 1.66
CA ASN A 81 12.07 -1.75 0.24
C ASN A 81 12.87 -0.76 -0.62
N GLU A 82 13.46 0.28 -0.04
CA GLU A 82 14.10 1.40 -0.76
C GLU A 82 15.15 0.90 -1.76
N LYS A 83 16.06 0.02 -1.31
CA LYS A 83 17.09 -0.57 -2.16
C LYS A 83 16.53 -1.44 -3.28
N ALA A 84 15.39 -2.10 -3.05
CA ALA A 84 14.77 -2.95 -4.07
C ALA A 84 14.13 -2.11 -5.16
N VAL A 85 13.42 -1.05 -4.77
CA VAL A 85 12.85 -0.06 -5.69
C VAL A 85 13.95 0.65 -6.47
N GLU A 86 14.99 1.15 -5.81
CA GLU A 86 16.10 1.85 -6.48
C GLU A 86 16.75 1.01 -7.59
N ARG A 87 17.01 -0.28 -7.33
CA ARG A 87 17.53 -1.21 -8.35
C ARG A 87 16.56 -1.43 -9.51
N LEU A 88 15.25 -1.41 -9.24
CA LEU A 88 14.24 -1.51 -10.29
C LEU A 88 14.24 -0.24 -11.16
N LEU A 89 14.27 0.94 -10.53
CA LEU A 89 14.33 2.22 -11.23
C LEU A 89 15.59 2.34 -12.09
N GLU A 90 16.74 1.89 -11.59
CA GLU A 90 17.99 1.89 -12.34
C GLU A 90 17.90 1.05 -13.61
N LYS A 91 17.28 -0.14 -13.53
CA LYS A 91 17.08 -1.02 -14.70
C LYS A 91 16.17 -0.36 -15.73
N LEU A 92 15.03 0.20 -15.30
CA LEU A 92 14.09 0.87 -16.20
C LEU A 92 14.76 2.07 -16.90
N ARG A 93 15.46 2.92 -16.14
CA ARG A 93 16.18 4.08 -16.70
C ARG A 93 17.28 3.67 -17.68
N LYS A 94 18.02 2.60 -17.40
CA LYS A 94 19.04 2.05 -18.33
C LYS A 94 18.45 1.58 -19.66
N LYS A 95 17.16 1.22 -19.68
CA LYS A 95 16.44 0.85 -20.90
C LYS A 95 15.88 2.04 -21.68
N GLY A 96 16.04 3.27 -21.19
CA GLY A 96 15.43 4.44 -21.79
C GLY A 96 13.92 4.55 -21.55
N VAL A 97 13.42 3.84 -20.53
CA VAL A 97 12.03 3.94 -20.07
C VAL A 97 11.89 5.19 -19.20
N GLU A 98 10.88 6.01 -19.50
CA GLU A 98 10.49 7.13 -18.66
C GLU A 98 9.84 6.62 -17.37
N VAL A 99 10.22 7.19 -16.24
CA VAL A 99 9.71 6.78 -14.92
C VAL A 99 9.06 7.98 -14.26
N VAL A 100 7.79 7.84 -13.92
CA VAL A 100 7.04 8.83 -13.15
C VAL A 100 6.82 8.29 -11.74
N LEU A 101 7.40 8.96 -10.74
CA LEU A 101 7.17 8.65 -9.33
C LEU A 101 6.11 9.58 -8.75
N SER A 102 5.44 9.13 -7.68
CA SER A 102 4.41 9.93 -7.01
C SER A 102 4.96 11.22 -6.39
N GLU A 103 6.22 11.19 -5.94
CA GLU A 103 6.93 12.36 -5.40
C GLU A 103 7.38 13.38 -6.47
N ASP A 104 7.56 12.92 -7.71
CA ASP A 104 8.04 13.73 -8.83
C ASP A 104 6.90 14.26 -9.72
N SER A 105 5.64 13.85 -9.46
CA SER A 105 4.50 14.19 -10.32
C SER A 105 3.81 15.47 -9.86
N ASP A 106 3.58 16.39 -10.81
CA ASP A 106 2.79 17.62 -10.57
C ASP A 106 1.32 17.33 -10.21
N VAL A 107 0.82 16.16 -10.60
CA VAL A 107 -0.54 15.71 -10.31
C VAL A 107 -0.50 14.55 -9.31
N PRO A 108 -1.38 14.51 -8.30
CA PRO A 108 -1.44 13.39 -7.38
C PRO A 108 -1.81 12.08 -8.10
N ILE A 109 -0.82 11.21 -8.31
CA ILE A 109 -1.01 9.86 -8.88
C ILE A 109 -1.15 8.77 -7.82
N HIS A 110 -0.98 9.11 -6.55
CA HIS A 110 -1.18 8.20 -5.43
C HIS A 110 -1.77 8.95 -4.24
N ALA A 111 -2.63 8.27 -3.49
CA ALA A 111 -3.16 8.76 -2.22
C ALA A 111 -2.98 7.68 -1.16
N SER A 112 -2.69 8.12 0.07
CA SER A 112 -2.67 7.24 1.23
C SER A 112 -4.04 6.62 1.44
N GLY A 113 -4.07 5.32 1.77
CA GLY A 113 -5.28 4.64 2.25
C GLY A 113 -5.59 4.91 3.74
N HIS A 114 -4.76 5.70 4.41
CA HIS A 114 -4.89 6.04 5.84
C HIS A 114 -5.25 7.51 6.05
N PRO A 115 -6.12 7.81 7.04
CA PRO A 115 -6.58 9.16 7.32
C PRO A 115 -5.45 10.04 7.86
N CYS A 116 -5.47 11.31 7.45
CA CYS A 116 -4.65 12.37 8.02
C CYS A 116 -5.26 12.93 9.31
N VAL A 117 -4.54 13.85 9.97
CA VAL A 117 -4.94 14.43 11.27
C VAL A 117 -6.35 15.02 11.26
N GLU A 118 -6.73 15.76 10.22
CA GLU A 118 -8.06 16.40 10.16
C GLU A 118 -9.19 15.38 10.00
N GLU A 119 -8.96 14.28 9.27
CA GLU A 119 -9.92 13.17 9.17
C GLU A 119 -10.05 12.42 10.51
N LEU A 120 -8.94 12.25 11.24
CA LEU A 120 -8.98 11.71 12.61
C LEU A 120 -9.75 12.62 13.57
N LYS A 121 -9.55 13.94 13.48
CA LYS A 121 -10.32 14.91 14.28
C LYS A 121 -11.81 14.80 13.98
N LEU A 122 -12.19 14.73 12.70
CA LEU A 122 -13.58 14.55 12.28
C LEU A 122 -14.19 13.25 12.85
N MET A 123 -13.45 12.14 12.79
CA MET A 123 -13.85 10.88 13.41
C MET A 123 -14.12 11.04 14.92
N TYR A 124 -13.25 11.73 15.66
CA TYR A 124 -13.44 11.97 17.09
C TYR A 124 -14.60 12.91 17.40
N GLN A 125 -14.89 13.89 16.54
CA GLN A 125 -16.06 14.76 16.68
C GLN A 125 -17.37 13.97 16.57
N TRP A 126 -17.43 12.96 15.71
CA TRP A 126 -18.62 12.11 15.55
C TRP A 126 -18.75 11.09 16.68
N THR A 127 -17.66 10.39 16.99
CA THR A 127 -17.70 9.23 17.90
C THR A 127 -17.67 9.61 19.38
N LYS A 128 -17.04 10.75 19.75
CA LYS A 128 -16.92 11.29 21.12
C LYS A 128 -16.60 10.21 22.18
N PRO A 129 -15.55 9.39 21.98
CA PRO A 129 -15.32 8.25 22.85
C PRO A 129 -14.85 8.70 24.24
N GLN A 130 -15.15 7.90 25.27
CA GLN A 130 -14.60 8.12 26.61
C GLN A 130 -13.15 7.64 26.74
N ILE A 131 -12.79 6.62 25.95
CA ILE A 131 -11.46 5.99 25.91
C ILE A 131 -11.05 5.85 24.46
N ALA A 132 -9.84 6.29 24.10
CA ALA A 132 -9.21 6.00 22.81
C ALA A 132 -8.00 5.07 23.00
N ILE A 133 -7.92 4.06 22.14
CA ILE A 133 -6.77 3.14 22.06
C ILE A 133 -6.29 3.19 20.60
N PRO A 134 -5.28 4.02 20.29
CA PRO A 134 -4.70 4.04 18.95
C PRO A 134 -4.11 2.69 18.56
N VAL A 135 -4.33 2.31 17.29
CA VAL A 135 -3.82 1.09 16.68
C VAL A 135 -3.26 1.39 15.28
N HIS A 136 -2.61 0.40 14.67
CA HIS A 136 -2.11 0.44 13.29
C HIS A 136 -1.06 1.55 13.03
N GLY A 137 0.09 1.42 13.69
CA GLY A 137 1.25 2.29 13.46
C GLY A 137 2.44 1.90 14.33
N GLU A 138 3.61 2.46 14.05
CA GLU A 138 4.77 2.40 14.95
C GLU A 138 4.53 3.23 16.22
N PRO A 139 5.29 3.03 17.31
CA PRO A 139 5.07 3.72 18.59
C PRO A 139 4.87 5.24 18.47
N GLU A 140 5.63 5.89 17.61
CA GLU A 140 5.59 7.32 17.35
C GLU A 140 4.24 7.73 16.74
N HIS A 141 3.73 6.96 15.78
CA HIS A 141 2.41 7.16 15.18
C HIS A 141 1.29 6.99 16.21
N LEU A 142 1.41 5.99 17.09
CA LEU A 142 0.40 5.71 18.12
C LEU A 142 0.35 6.83 19.18
N GLU A 143 1.51 7.38 19.56
CA GLU A 143 1.58 8.54 20.46
C GLU A 143 1.02 9.81 19.82
N ALA A 144 1.34 10.07 18.55
CA ALA A 144 0.77 11.19 17.80
C ALA A 144 -0.75 11.08 17.69
N HIS A 145 -1.27 9.89 17.36
CA HIS A 145 -2.72 9.65 17.32
C HIS A 145 -3.37 9.81 18.70
N ALA A 146 -2.73 9.35 19.78
CA ALA A 146 -3.21 9.60 21.14
C ALA A 146 -3.25 11.10 21.47
N ALA A 147 -2.28 11.88 21.01
CA ALA A 147 -2.28 13.32 21.20
C ALA A 147 -3.48 13.99 20.50
N VAL A 148 -3.77 13.61 19.24
CA VAL A 148 -4.97 14.08 18.52
C VAL A 148 -6.25 13.72 19.28
N ALA A 149 -6.36 12.50 19.81
CA ALA A 149 -7.53 12.11 20.61
C ALA A 149 -7.70 12.98 21.87
N ARG A 150 -6.61 13.31 22.57
CA ARG A 150 -6.65 14.19 23.74
C ARG A 150 -7.06 15.61 23.37
N GLU A 151 -6.53 16.15 22.29
CA GLU A 151 -6.90 17.47 21.75
C GLU A 151 -8.40 17.53 21.44
N MET A 152 -8.96 16.43 20.93
CA MET A 152 -10.40 16.28 20.65
C MET A 152 -11.26 15.98 21.88
N GLY A 153 -10.70 16.06 23.09
CA GLY A 153 -11.44 15.96 24.35
C GLY A 153 -11.67 14.53 24.86
N VAL A 154 -10.99 13.53 24.30
CA VAL A 154 -11.07 12.16 24.81
C VAL A 154 -10.40 12.08 26.20
N LYS A 155 -11.17 11.70 27.21
CA LYS A 155 -10.75 11.74 28.62
C LYS A 155 -9.61 10.78 28.96
N ARG A 156 -9.53 9.65 28.26
CA ARG A 156 -8.54 8.59 28.52
C ARG A 156 -7.97 8.08 27.21
N THR A 157 -6.65 8.06 27.11
CA THR A 157 -5.95 7.53 25.93
C THR A 157 -4.92 6.50 26.38
N TYR A 158 -4.92 5.32 25.80
CA TYR A 158 -3.94 4.28 26.12
C TYR A 158 -3.14 3.90 24.89
N VAL A 159 -1.82 4.11 24.95
CA VAL A 159 -0.87 3.64 23.95
C VAL A 159 -0.16 2.41 24.50
N GLY A 160 -0.13 1.34 23.72
CA GLY A 160 0.51 0.11 24.12
C GLY A 160 1.08 -0.71 22.99
N ARG A 161 1.57 -1.89 23.36
CA ARG A 161 2.30 -2.80 22.48
C ARG A 161 1.57 -4.13 22.38
N ASN A 162 1.92 -4.91 21.36
CA ASN A 162 1.44 -6.28 21.24
C ASN A 162 1.73 -7.06 22.53
N GLY A 163 0.70 -7.64 23.14
CA GLY A 163 0.80 -8.35 24.42
C GLY A 163 0.24 -7.60 25.63
N ASP A 164 -0.06 -6.30 25.49
CA ASP A 164 -0.74 -5.52 26.53
C ASP A 164 -2.23 -5.88 26.62
N LEU A 165 -2.78 -5.88 27.83
CA LEU A 165 -4.21 -6.07 28.09
C LEU A 165 -4.85 -4.75 28.53
N TYR A 166 -5.80 -4.26 27.73
CA TYR A 166 -6.58 -3.07 28.03
C TYR A 166 -7.82 -3.44 28.84
N LEU A 167 -7.98 -2.80 29.99
CA LEU A 167 -9.20 -2.87 30.80
C LEU A 167 -10.04 -1.64 30.47
N LEU A 168 -11.28 -1.83 30.02
CA LEU A 168 -12.19 -0.74 29.67
C LEU A 168 -13.20 -0.43 30.78
N ALA A 169 -13.50 -1.42 31.62
CA ALA A 169 -14.42 -1.33 32.75
C ALA A 169 -14.13 -2.45 33.77
N PRO A 170 -14.56 -2.33 35.04
CA PRO A 170 -15.13 -1.12 35.66
C PRO A 170 -14.07 -0.04 35.94
N GLN A 171 -12.81 -0.44 36.10
CA GLN A 171 -11.67 0.48 36.26
C GLN A 171 -10.80 0.44 35.00
N PRO A 172 -10.83 1.51 34.18
CA PRO A 172 -10.04 1.56 32.97
C PRO A 172 -8.53 1.59 33.25
N GLY A 173 -7.76 0.90 32.45
CA GLY A 173 -6.31 0.86 32.58
C GLY A 173 -5.64 -0.07 31.59
N ILE A 174 -4.33 -0.22 31.73
CA ILE A 174 -3.52 -1.08 30.87
C ILE A 174 -2.62 -1.97 31.74
N ARG A 175 -2.67 -3.28 31.50
CA ARG A 175 -1.74 -4.25 32.08
C ARG A 175 -0.70 -4.61 31.03
N ARG A 176 0.54 -4.19 31.26
CA ARG A 176 1.64 -4.38 30.31
C ARG A 176 2.04 -5.85 30.19
N ALA A 177 2.37 -6.30 28.99
CA ALA A 177 2.93 -7.62 28.68
C ALA A 177 2.17 -8.79 29.35
N ARG A 178 0.82 -8.70 29.38
CA ARG A 178 0.00 -9.69 30.07
C ARG A 178 -0.10 -11.01 29.31
N VAL A 179 -0.05 -10.95 27.99
CA VAL A 179 -0.07 -12.13 27.11
C VAL A 179 1.21 -12.20 26.29
N LYS A 180 1.71 -13.41 26.06
CA LYS A 180 2.87 -13.64 25.21
C LYS A 180 2.49 -13.28 23.77
N ALA A 181 3.12 -12.24 23.23
CA ALA A 181 3.02 -11.86 21.83
C ALA A 181 4.40 -11.90 21.19
N GLY A 182 4.44 -12.23 19.91
CA GLY A 182 5.68 -12.35 19.15
C GLY A 182 5.40 -12.56 17.67
N ARG A 183 6.46 -12.62 16.88
CA ARG A 183 6.38 -12.93 15.45
C ARG A 183 6.73 -14.39 15.23
N LEU A 184 5.96 -15.08 14.39
CA LEU A 184 6.32 -16.38 13.86
C LEU A 184 6.81 -16.17 12.44
N ALA A 185 8.07 -16.50 12.18
CA ALA A 185 8.60 -16.50 10.82
C ALA A 185 8.02 -17.71 10.08
N ILE A 186 7.45 -17.46 8.90
CA ILE A 186 7.01 -18.51 7.99
C ILE A 186 8.05 -18.57 6.89
N ASP A 187 8.73 -19.72 6.77
CA ASP A 187 9.55 -20.01 5.61
C ASP A 187 8.63 -20.39 4.44
N GLN A 188 8.92 -19.86 3.26
CA GLN A 188 8.18 -20.17 2.02
C GLN A 188 8.86 -21.31 1.22
N SER A 189 9.64 -22.15 1.89
CA SER A 189 10.25 -23.37 1.33
C SER A 189 9.20 -24.33 0.77
#